data_AF-A0A4Z0JBY5-F1
#
_entry.id   AF-A0A4Z0JBY5-F1
#
_cell.length_a   1.000
_cell.length_b   1.000
_cell.length_c   1.000
_cell.angle_alpha   90.00
_cell.angle_beta   90.00
_cell.angle_gamma   90.00
#
_symmetry.space_group_name_H-M   'P 1'
#
loop_
_entity.id
_entity.type
_entity.pdbx_description
1 polymer ?
#
loop_
_entity_poly.entity_id
_entity_poly.type
_entity_poly.pdbx_seq_one_letter_code
_entity_poly.pdbx_strand_id
1 'polypeptide(L)'
;MAITILMICYTLLALGIGWYFYSHRKRAFLVFHPEKSPALSNVLSIGGILMMLVGVVAAIATVMNNTIFISAVLLVGVIVVIGLQLILVRWLPKG
;
A
#
# COMPACT_ATOMS: atom_id res chain seq x y z
N MET A 1 -6.24 23.96 1.86
CA MET A 1 -6.75 23.52 0.54
C MET A 1 -5.76 22.57 -0.16
N ALA A 2 -4.52 22.99 -0.45
CA ALA A 2 -3.54 22.12 -1.13
C ALA A 2 -3.24 20.81 -0.39
N ILE A 3 -2.97 20.86 0.93
CA ILE A 3 -2.71 19.67 1.76
C ILE A 3 -3.88 18.69 1.70
N THR A 4 -5.12 19.18 1.83
CA THR A 4 -6.34 18.35 1.79
C THR A 4 -6.47 17.62 0.45
N ILE A 5 -6.23 18.30 -0.68
CA ILE A 5 -6.28 17.69 -2.02
C ILE A 5 -5.21 16.60 -2.14
N LEU A 6 -3.98 16.90 -1.73
CA LEU A 6 -2.88 15.91 -1.75
C LEU A 6 -3.19 14.70 -0.87
N MET A 7 -3.81 14.91 0.28
CA MET A 7 -4.22 13.84 1.19
C MET A 7 -5.36 12.98 0.63
N ILE A 8 -6.31 13.58 -0.09
CA ILE A 8 -7.34 12.83 -0.82
C ILE A 8 -6.68 11.96 -1.90
N CYS A 9 -5.77 12.53 -2.70
CA CYS A 9 -5.02 11.79 -3.71
C CYS A 9 -4.21 10.64 -3.07
N TYR A 10 -3.49 10.93 -1.99
CA TYR A 10 -2.72 9.93 -1.24
C TYR A 10 -3.62 8.79 -0.71
N THR A 11 -4.76 9.13 -0.12
CA THR A 11 -5.73 8.16 0.39
C THR A 11 -6.25 7.25 -0.72
N LEU A 12 -6.64 7.83 -1.85
CA LEU A 12 -7.13 7.07 -3.01
C LEU A 12 -6.04 6.16 -3.59
N LEU A 13 -4.80 6.63 -3.67
CA LEU A 13 -3.66 5.83 -4.12
C LEU A 13 -3.35 4.69 -3.15
N ALA A 14 -3.30 4.95 -1.85
CA ALA A 14 -3.05 3.94 -0.82
C ALA A 14 -4.11 2.84 -0.85
N LEU A 15 -5.39 3.22 -0.89
CA LEU A 15 -6.51 2.28 -1.00
C LEU A 15 -6.47 1.52 -2.33
N GLY A 16 -6.24 2.23 -3.44
CA GLY A 16 -6.18 1.64 -4.78
C GLY A 16 -5.06 0.62 -4.93
N ILE A 17 -3.85 0.95 -4.49
CA ILE A 17 -2.69 0.04 -4.52
C ILE A 17 -2.90 -1.13 -3.56
N GLY A 18 -3.40 -0.87 -2.34
CA GLY A 18 -3.69 -1.92 -1.38
C GLY A 18 -4.72 -2.92 -1.90
N TRP A 19 -5.82 -2.41 -2.47
CA TRP A 19 -6.84 -3.22 -3.14
C TRP A 19 -6.28 -3.97 -4.35
N TYR A 20 -5.44 -3.32 -5.16
CA TYR A 20 -4.81 -3.93 -6.32
C TYR A 20 -3.96 -5.14 -5.92
N PHE A 21 -3.09 -5.03 -4.90
CA PHE A 21 -2.32 -6.16 -4.40
C PHE A 21 -3.19 -7.25 -3.79
N TYR A 22 -4.21 -6.88 -3.01
CA TYR A 22 -5.09 -7.86 -2.39
C TYR A 22 -5.95 -8.63 -3.42
N SER A 23 -6.41 -7.96 -4.48
CA SER A 23 -7.18 -8.60 -5.56
C SER A 23 -6.32 -9.51 -6.43
N HIS A 24 -5.05 -9.16 -6.65
CA HIS A 24 -4.09 -9.96 -7.42
C HIS A 24 -3.36 -11.03 -6.60
N ARG A 25 -3.73 -11.25 -5.32
CA ARG A 25 -3.08 -12.26 -4.47
C ARG A 25 -3.15 -13.70 -4.99
N LYS A 26 -4.04 -14.00 -5.95
CA LYS A 26 -4.19 -15.34 -6.58
C LYS A 26 -4.10 -15.31 -8.11
N ARG A 27 -3.64 -14.20 -8.70
CA ARG A 27 -3.59 -14.02 -10.16
C ARG A 27 -2.27 -13.33 -10.53
N ALA A 28 -1.70 -13.70 -11.66
CA ALA A 28 -0.51 -13.04 -12.17
C ALA A 28 -0.78 -11.54 -12.39
N PHE A 29 0.21 -10.70 -12.07
CA PHE A 29 0.17 -9.28 -12.36
C PHE A 29 1.60 -8.79 -12.63
N LEU A 30 1.76 -7.89 -13.61
CA LEU A 30 3.08 -7.43 -14.04
C LEU A 30 4.04 -8.62 -14.28
N VAL A 31 5.15 -8.68 -13.56
CA VAL A 31 6.17 -9.75 -13.58
C VAL A 31 5.99 -10.77 -12.45
N PHE A 32 4.99 -10.58 -11.59
CA PHE A 32 4.79 -11.35 -10.37
C PHE A 32 3.75 -12.45 -10.57
N HIS A 33 4.09 -13.66 -10.10
CA HIS A 33 3.27 -14.87 -10.21
C HIS A 33 2.88 -15.42 -8.84
N PRO A 34 2.00 -14.73 -8.07
CA PRO A 34 1.59 -15.18 -6.74
C PRO A 34 0.83 -16.51 -6.74
N GLU A 35 0.24 -16.90 -7.87
CA GLU A 35 -0.38 -18.21 -8.07
C GLU A 35 0.62 -19.37 -8.00
N LYS A 36 1.91 -19.10 -8.25
CA LYS A 36 2.99 -20.10 -8.22
C LYS A 36 3.76 -20.12 -6.89
N SER A 37 3.55 -19.12 -6.03
CA SER A 37 4.29 -18.96 -4.77
C SER A 37 3.35 -18.54 -3.64
N PRO A 38 3.04 -19.45 -2.69
CA PRO A 38 2.24 -19.12 -1.50
C PRO A 38 2.85 -17.99 -0.67
N ALA A 39 4.18 -17.88 -0.64
CA ALA A 39 4.88 -16.81 0.05
C ALA A 39 4.58 -15.44 -0.58
N LEU A 40 4.64 -15.33 -1.92
CA LEU A 40 4.30 -14.09 -2.63
C LEU A 40 2.82 -13.73 -2.48
N SER A 41 1.93 -14.73 -2.53
CA SER A 41 0.49 -14.55 -2.27
C SER A 41 0.24 -13.97 -0.87
N ASN A 42 0.93 -14.48 0.16
CA ASN A 42 0.83 -13.98 1.52
C ASN A 42 1.38 -12.56 1.64
N VAL A 43 2.52 -12.25 1.03
CA VAL A 43 3.09 -10.89 1.01
C VAL A 43 2.12 -9.89 0.40
N LEU A 44 1.50 -10.22 -0.75
CA LEU A 44 0.51 -9.35 -1.40
C LEU A 44 -0.76 -9.20 -0.57
N SER A 45 -1.19 -10.27 0.11
CA SER A 45 -2.36 -10.24 0.99
C SER A 45 -2.12 -9.31 2.18
N ILE A 46 -1.01 -9.53 2.90
CA ILE A 46 -0.64 -8.78 4.09
C ILE A 46 -0.32 -7.32 3.71
N GLY A 47 0.50 -7.12 2.68
CA GLY A 47 0.86 -5.79 2.18
C GLY A 47 -0.34 -5.02 1.66
N GLY A 48 -1.25 -5.69 0.93
CA GLY A 48 -2.49 -5.09 0.45
C GLY A 48 -3.40 -4.64 1.59
N ILE A 49 -3.60 -5.48 2.60
CA ILE A 49 -4.39 -5.15 3.80
C ILE A 49 -3.76 -3.99 4.58
N LEU A 50 -2.45 -4.05 4.84
CA LEU A 50 -1.72 -2.97 5.52
C LEU A 50 -1.87 -1.64 4.79
N MET A 51 -1.75 -1.64 3.46
CA MET A 51 -1.85 -0.42 2.68
C MET A 51 -3.28 0.13 2.62
N MET A 52 -4.29 -0.75 2.58
CA MET A 52 -5.68 -0.34 2.75
C MET A 52 -5.94 0.28 4.13
N LEU A 53 -5.40 -0.31 5.20
CA LEU A 53 -5.51 0.25 6.56
C LEU A 53 -4.86 1.63 6.66
N VAL A 54 -3.66 1.80 6.09
CA VAL A 54 -3.00 3.12 6.01
C VAL A 54 -3.88 4.13 5.28
N GLY A 55 -4.50 3.75 4.17
CA GLY A 55 -5.45 4.59 3.44
C GLY A 55 -6.65 5.01 4.29
N VAL A 56 -7.26 4.08 5.03
CA VAL A 56 -8.39 4.39 5.93
C VAL A 56 -7.95 5.36 7.04
N VAL A 57 -6.81 5.10 7.68
CA VAL A 57 -6.29 5.99 8.73
C VAL A 57 -5.93 7.37 8.17
N ALA A 58 -5.42 7.45 6.94
CA ALA A 58 -5.15 8.72 6.26
C ALA A 58 -6.42 9.52 5.98
N ALA A 59 -7.51 8.85 5.59
CA ALA A 59 -8.81 9.49 5.43
C ALA A 59 -9.29 10.12 6.75
N ILE A 60 -9.20 9.37 7.85
CA ILE A 60 -9.55 9.85 9.20
C ILE A 60 -8.67 11.05 9.59
N ALA A 61 -7.36 10.96 9.38
CA ALA A 61 -6.44 12.05 9.69
C ALA A 61 -6.75 13.34 8.90
N THR A 62 -7.18 13.18 7.65
CA THR A 62 -7.57 14.28 6.77
C THR A 62 -8.84 14.98 7.25
N VAL A 63 -9.85 14.21 7.67
CA VAL A 63 -11.11 14.76 8.21
C VAL A 63 -10.85 15.52 9.53
N MET A 64 -10.01 14.97 10.41
CA MET A 64 -9.63 15.60 11.67
C MET A 64 -8.81 16.89 11.49
N ASN A 65 -8.24 17.14 10.30
CA ASN A 65 -7.37 18.27 10.00
C ASN A 65 -6.21 18.46 11.03
N ASN A 66 -5.71 17.36 11.60
CA ASN A 66 -4.62 17.38 12.57
C ASN A 66 -3.28 17.13 11.86
N THR A 67 -2.46 18.16 11.73
CA THR A 67 -1.15 18.11 11.03
C THR A 67 -0.20 17.08 11.62
N ILE A 68 -0.15 16.93 12.95
CA ILE A 68 0.73 15.96 13.61
C ILE A 68 0.31 14.54 13.22
N PHE A 69 -1.00 14.29 13.22
CA PHE A 69 -1.54 12.99 12.87
C PHE A 69 -1.35 12.66 11.38
N ILE A 70 -1.56 13.64 10.50
CA ILE A 70 -1.28 13.50 9.07
C ILE A 70 0.19 13.11 8.83
N SER A 71 1.14 13.82 9.46
CA SER A 71 2.57 13.55 9.33
C SER A 71 2.93 12.14 9.82
N ALA A 72 2.35 11.69 10.94
CA ALA A 72 2.57 10.35 11.46
C ALA A 72 2.07 9.27 10.49
N VAL A 73 0.87 9.44 9.92
CA VAL A 73 0.29 8.50 8.96
C VAL A 73 1.11 8.44 7.67
N LEU A 74 1.56 9.59 7.16
CA LEU A 74 2.43 9.63 5.99
C LEU A 74 3.75 8.88 6.23
N LEU A 75 4.37 9.08 7.39
CA LEU A 75 5.62 8.40 7.75
C LEU A 75 5.42 6.88 7.82
N VAL A 76 4.34 6.42 8.46
CA VAL A 76 3.99 4.99 8.48
C VAL A 76 3.74 4.46 7.07
N GLY A 77 3.01 5.20 6.24
CA GLY A 77 2.73 4.79 4.87
C GLY A 77 3.97 4.65 4.00
N VAL A 78 4.95 5.54 4.15
CA VAL A 78 6.25 5.44 3.46
C VAL A 78 6.98 4.16 3.87
N ILE A 79 7.02 3.85 5.18
CA ILE A 79 7.66 2.63 5.69
C ILE A 79 6.98 1.38 5.10
N VAL A 80 5.64 1.34 5.07
CA VAL A 80 4.88 0.22 4.51
C VAL A 80 5.17 0.03 3.02
N VAL A 81 5.15 1.11 2.23
CA VAL A 81 5.40 1.05 0.78
C VAL A 81 6.83 0.58 0.49
N ILE A 82 7.83 1.16 1.14
CA ILE A 82 9.24 0.78 0.95
C ILE A 82 9.45 -0.67 1.37
N GLY A 83 8.94 -1.07 2.54
CA GLY A 83 9.06 -2.44 3.02
C GLY A 83 8.46 -3.45 2.03
N LEU A 84 7.27 -3.15 1.50
CA LEU A 84 6.63 -4.00 0.51
C LEU A 84 7.43 -4.10 -0.80
N GLN A 85 7.96 -2.98 -1.30
CA GLN A 85 8.80 -2.96 -2.50
C GLN A 85 10.08 -3.78 -2.32
N LEU A 86 10.79 -3.60 -1.21
CA LEU A 86 12.01 -4.35 -0.90
C LEU A 86 11.76 -5.86 -0.80
N ILE A 87 10.61 -6.25 -0.24
CA ILE A 87 10.22 -7.66 -0.21
C ILE A 87 9.96 -8.16 -1.63
N LEU A 88 9.17 -7.44 -2.44
CA LEU A 88 8.83 -7.83 -3.80
C LEU A 88 10.05 -8.00 -4.72
N VAL A 89 11.15 -7.25 -4.50
CA VAL A 89 12.41 -7.42 -5.26
C VAL A 89 12.93 -8.86 -5.27
N ARG A 90 12.66 -9.66 -4.22
CA ARG A 90 13.08 -11.06 -4.18
C ARG A 90 12.46 -11.94 -5.27
N TRP A 91 11.33 -11.50 -5.83
CA TRP A 91 10.58 -12.21 -6.88
C TRP A 91 10.74 -11.59 -8.26
N LEU A 92 11.59 -10.57 -8.42
CA LEU A 92 11.94 -10.05 -9.74
C LEU A 92 12.78 -11.07 -10.52
N PRO A 93 12.56 -11.22 -11.84
CA PRO A 93 13.42 -12.06 -12.68
C PRO A 93 14.85 -11.54 -12.59
N LYS A 94 15.81 -12.42 -12.25
CA LYS A 94 17.23 -12.10 -12.38
C LYS A 94 17.57 -12.26 -13.86
N GLY A 95 17.85 -11.13 -14.52
CA GLY A 95 18.36 -11.11 -15.89
C GLY A 95 19.73 -11.76 -16.01
#